data_AF-A0A9P3KSH1-F1
#
_entry.id   AF-A0A9P3KSH1-F1
#
_cell.length_a   1.000
_cell.length_b   1.000
_cell.length_c   1.000
_cell.angle_alpha   90.00
_cell.angle_beta   90.00
_cell.angle_gamma   90.00
#
_symmetry.space_group_name_H-M   'P 1'
#
loop_
_entity.id
_entity.type
_entity.pdbx_description
1 polymer ?
#
loop_
_entity_poly.entity_id
_entity_poly.type
_entity_poly.pdbx_seq_one_letter_code
_entity_poly.pdbx_strand_id
1 'polypeptide(L)'
;MEEAIQLARLSATRPHFSHSLEWLLFTIFDAETSSASARRRRKEVKKGPSLLDRACELIRHFGEYRDVVVSVARKTDSRHWPDLFASAGNSNTLFEECFENKQYRTATCYILVVEKLEGPTIGQQSALRLLQVALQESMYDLAGELVRFLLRSGREYSQAVEEDERASESLLKSFFTFGFTSTAPKARGDVLHTTVKHILGEKATALMSSKELRQLVAFVKGTQFDFTEFLRSDRGRAIRLEDFPTALRTIRFKLAIEGNLQSRLDAEFLLAHVRTVGFHEWTVVLATLLQRSEVLAELFQNDMKLWTAYVRALKAQPNASQYDELLAAVERDLTAHLGPDHSTLSSTGLAFPATAAPAR
;
A
#
# COMPACT_ATOMS: atom_id res chain seq x y z
N MET A 1 30.71 30.24 14.61
CA MET A 1 29.46 29.44 14.53
C MET A 1 28.27 30.35 14.36
N GLU A 2 28.09 31.33 15.24
CA GLU A 2 26.95 32.25 15.24
C GLU A 2 26.78 33.06 13.94
N GLU A 3 27.85 33.62 13.39
CA GLU A 3 27.82 34.32 12.09
C GLU A 3 27.36 33.41 10.94
N ALA A 4 27.84 32.17 10.91
CA ALA A 4 27.44 31.19 9.88
C ALA A 4 25.95 30.84 9.98
N ILE A 5 25.43 30.70 11.20
CA ILE A 5 23.98 30.49 11.44
C ILE A 5 23.18 31.69 10.96
N GLN A 6 23.61 32.91 11.27
CA GLN A 6 22.92 34.13 10.82
C GLN A 6 22.87 34.23 9.30
N LEU A 7 24.01 34.00 8.61
CA LEU A 7 24.07 34.00 7.16
C LEU A 7 23.18 32.92 6.52
N ALA A 8 23.17 31.72 7.10
CA ALA A 8 22.32 30.63 6.64
C ALA A 8 20.83 30.96 6.84
N ARG A 9 20.44 31.58 7.96
CA ARG A 9 19.07 32.05 8.21
C ARG A 9 18.61 33.09 7.20
N LEU A 10 19.49 34.03 6.83
CA LEU A 10 19.18 35.03 5.78
C LEU A 10 18.98 34.39 4.40
N SER A 11 19.54 33.20 4.20
CA SER A 11 19.48 32.46 2.93
C SER A 11 18.39 31.37 2.91
N ALA A 12 17.75 31.09 4.05
CA ALA A 12 16.80 29.99 4.21
C ALA A 12 15.56 30.10 3.31
N THR A 13 15.18 31.33 2.91
CA THR A 13 14.04 31.58 2.02
C THR A 13 14.36 31.41 0.54
N ARG A 14 15.63 31.16 0.18
CA ARG A 14 16.06 31.06 -1.22
C ARG A 14 15.76 29.69 -1.82
N PRO A 15 15.48 29.62 -3.13
CA PRO A 15 15.40 28.33 -3.82
C PRO A 15 16.73 27.58 -3.67
N HIS A 16 16.67 26.26 -3.52
CA HIS A 16 17.83 25.37 -3.36
C HIS A 16 18.62 25.50 -2.04
N PHE A 17 18.06 26.13 -1.00
CA PHE A 17 18.71 26.18 0.31
C PHE A 17 19.04 24.77 0.86
N SER A 18 18.06 23.86 0.85
CA SER A 18 18.28 22.45 1.26
C SER A 18 19.43 21.79 0.49
N HIS A 19 19.49 21.99 -0.82
CA HIS A 19 20.57 21.43 -1.65
C HIS A 19 21.94 22.02 -1.29
N SER A 20 21.99 23.30 -0.94
CA SER A 20 23.23 23.96 -0.51
C SER A 20 23.73 23.37 0.82
N LEU A 21 22.82 23.08 1.76
CA LEU A 21 23.15 22.40 3.03
C LEU A 21 23.61 20.96 2.80
N GLU A 22 22.97 20.25 1.86
CA GLU A 22 23.39 18.91 1.46
C GLU A 22 24.80 18.90 0.89
N TRP A 23 25.11 19.79 -0.07
CA TRP A 23 26.44 19.93 -0.63
C TRP A 23 27.49 20.31 0.43
N LEU A 24 27.15 21.21 1.34
CA LEU A 24 28.03 21.59 2.45
C LEU A 24 28.39 20.37 3.29
N LEU A 25 27.39 19.61 3.73
CA LEU A 25 27.59 18.43 4.57
C LEU A 25 28.36 17.34 3.81
N PHE A 26 27.98 17.06 2.57
CA PHE A 26 28.66 16.09 1.71
C PHE A 26 30.14 16.44 1.52
N THR A 27 30.45 17.68 1.16
CA THR A 27 31.83 18.13 0.88
C THR A 27 32.71 18.01 2.12
N ILE A 28 32.19 18.40 3.29
CA ILE A 28 32.92 18.29 4.55
C ILE A 28 33.13 16.83 4.92
N PHE A 29 32.09 16.00 4.78
CA PHE A 29 32.15 14.59 5.10
C PHE A 29 33.16 13.85 4.21
N ASP A 30 33.14 14.09 2.89
CA ASP A 30 34.06 13.46 1.93
C ASP A 30 35.53 13.84 2.16
N ALA A 31 35.78 15.11 2.52
CA ALA A 31 37.11 15.56 2.90
C ALA A 31 37.61 14.90 4.20
N GLU A 32 36.71 14.71 5.17
CA GLU A 32 37.04 14.06 6.44
C GLU A 32 37.25 12.55 6.30
N THR A 33 36.45 11.82 5.52
CA THR A 33 36.64 10.38 5.27
C THR A 33 37.97 10.12 4.56
N SER A 34 38.30 10.94 3.56
CA SER A 34 39.60 10.92 2.87
C SER A 34 40.76 11.13 3.85
N SER A 35 40.65 12.13 4.72
CA SER A 35 41.69 12.46 5.72
C SER A 35 41.78 11.45 6.87
N ALA A 36 40.66 10.87 7.28
CA ALA A 36 40.59 9.90 8.38
C ALA A 36 41.35 8.61 8.07
N SER A 37 41.31 8.16 6.81
CA SER A 37 42.11 7.03 6.34
C SER A 37 43.62 7.26 6.53
N ALA A 38 44.09 8.50 6.29
CA ALA A 38 45.49 8.90 6.47
C ALA A 38 45.86 9.07 7.96
N ARG A 39 44.97 9.62 8.79
CA ARG A 39 45.19 9.79 10.24
C ARG A 39 45.19 8.47 11.01
N ARG A 40 44.30 7.52 10.66
CA ARG A 40 44.29 6.17 11.26
C ARG A 40 45.64 5.45 11.07
N ARG A 41 46.32 5.65 9.93
CA ARG A 41 47.68 5.14 9.71
C ARG A 41 48.74 5.78 10.61
N ARG A 42 48.50 7.00 11.11
CA ARG A 42 49.43 7.78 11.93
C ARG A 42 49.14 7.72 13.44
N LYS A 43 48.10 6.99 13.88
CA LYS A 43 47.64 6.93 15.29
C LYS A 43 47.50 8.31 15.95
N GLU A 44 47.06 9.31 15.19
CA GLU A 44 46.80 10.64 15.73
C GLU A 44 45.49 10.66 16.53
N VAL A 45 45.54 11.18 17.76
CA VAL A 45 44.37 11.34 18.63
C VAL A 45 43.59 12.60 18.21
N LYS A 46 42.28 12.47 17.98
CA LYS A 46 41.39 13.60 17.68
C LYS A 46 41.38 14.60 18.85
N LYS A 47 41.76 15.86 18.62
CA LYS A 47 41.62 16.97 19.58
C LYS A 47 40.51 17.91 19.11
N GLY A 48 39.41 17.97 19.87
CA GLY A 48 38.29 18.90 19.67
C GLY A 48 37.23 18.44 18.66
N PRO A 49 36.11 19.20 18.53
CA PRO A 49 35.03 18.89 17.59
C PRO A 49 35.53 19.01 16.15
N SER A 50 35.18 18.02 15.34
CA SER A 50 35.51 17.95 13.91
C SER A 50 34.77 19.04 13.12
N LEU A 51 35.18 19.26 11.86
CA LEU A 51 34.47 20.18 10.99
C LEU A 51 33.08 19.60 10.66
N LEU A 52 32.98 18.28 10.57
CA LEU A 52 31.72 17.55 10.44
C LEU A 52 30.78 17.81 11.62
N ASP A 53 31.27 17.76 12.87
CA ASP A 53 30.46 18.07 14.06
C ASP A 53 29.86 19.47 13.99
N ARG A 54 30.67 20.45 13.57
CA ARG A 54 30.24 21.85 13.42
C ARG A 54 29.27 22.03 12.24
N ALA A 55 29.44 21.28 11.16
CA ALA A 55 28.52 21.29 10.03
C ALA A 55 27.15 20.72 10.44
N CYS A 56 27.13 19.59 11.15
CA CYS A 56 25.90 19.04 11.71
C CYS A 56 25.23 20.03 12.67
N GLU A 57 26.01 20.66 13.58
CA GLU A 57 25.49 21.68 14.50
C GLU A 57 24.85 22.87 13.76
N LEU A 58 25.48 23.37 12.69
CA LEU A 58 24.91 24.42 11.84
C LEU A 58 23.57 24.01 11.25
N ILE A 59 23.52 22.83 10.62
CA ILE A 59 22.35 22.38 9.84
C ILE A 59 21.18 22.03 10.78
N ARG A 60 21.44 21.58 12.02
CA ARG A 60 20.40 21.29 13.03
C ARG A 60 19.49 22.48 13.35
N HIS A 61 19.91 23.71 13.06
CA HIS A 61 19.07 24.90 13.22
C HIS A 61 17.94 25.03 12.18
N PHE A 62 17.89 24.14 11.19
CA PHE A 62 16.96 24.18 10.06
C PHE A 62 16.08 22.93 10.01
N GLY A 63 14.85 23.05 9.52
CA GLY A 63 13.88 21.94 9.44
C GLY A 63 14.29 20.85 8.44
N GLU A 64 15.19 21.19 7.53
CA GLU A 64 15.76 20.35 6.48
C GLU A 64 16.82 19.37 7.01
N TYR A 65 17.28 19.50 8.26
CA TYR A 65 18.37 18.72 8.83
C TYR A 65 18.26 17.21 8.56
N ARG A 66 17.09 16.64 8.89
CA ARG A 66 16.86 15.20 8.74
C ARG A 66 16.89 14.75 7.27
N ASP A 67 16.37 15.57 6.36
CA ASP A 67 16.38 15.27 4.93
C ASP A 67 17.80 15.35 4.35
N VAL A 68 18.54 16.38 4.75
CA VAL A 68 19.95 16.59 4.37
C VAL A 68 20.83 15.43 4.82
N VAL A 69 20.76 15.03 6.10
CA VAL A 69 21.60 13.95 6.65
C VAL A 69 21.34 12.63 5.93
N VAL A 70 20.08 12.24 5.71
CA VAL A 70 19.77 10.98 5.03
C VAL A 70 20.09 11.02 3.54
N SER A 71 19.94 12.18 2.89
CA SER A 71 20.34 12.37 1.49
C SER A 71 21.84 12.15 1.32
N VAL A 72 22.66 12.74 2.20
CA VAL A 72 24.12 12.55 2.20
C VAL A 72 24.48 11.09 2.48
N ALA A 73 23.85 10.44 3.47
CA ALA A 73 24.07 9.02 3.75
C ALA A 73 23.79 8.16 2.50
N ARG A 74 22.65 8.37 1.83
CA ARG A 74 22.27 7.57 0.65
C ARG A 74 23.11 7.84 -0.60
N LYS A 75 23.86 8.95 -0.65
CA LYS A 75 24.79 9.31 -1.73
C LYS A 75 26.24 8.92 -1.43
N THR A 76 26.51 8.33 -0.28
CA THR A 76 27.86 7.95 0.18
C THR A 76 27.96 6.46 0.46
N ASP A 77 29.19 5.92 0.47
CA ASP A 77 29.41 4.50 0.77
C ASP A 77 29.02 4.18 2.23
N SER A 78 28.20 3.14 2.39
CA SER A 78 27.73 2.62 3.68
C SER A 78 28.83 2.33 4.71
N ARG A 79 30.06 2.08 4.26
CA ARG A 79 31.23 1.87 5.14
C ARG A 79 31.55 3.09 6.00
N HIS A 80 31.18 4.29 5.55
CA HIS A 80 31.47 5.54 6.24
C HIS A 80 30.28 6.06 7.07
N TRP A 81 29.10 5.44 6.98
CA TRP A 81 27.93 5.86 7.75
C TRP A 81 28.17 5.92 9.27
N PRO A 82 28.90 4.99 9.92
CA PRO A 82 29.19 5.12 11.34
C PRO A 82 29.91 6.44 11.71
N ASP A 83 30.80 6.93 10.84
CA ASP A 83 31.50 8.20 11.06
C ASP A 83 30.54 9.40 10.86
N LEU A 84 29.62 9.34 9.88
CA LEU A 84 28.60 10.38 9.67
C LEU A 84 27.65 10.47 10.87
N PHE A 85 27.11 9.33 11.31
CA PHE A 85 26.11 9.27 12.38
C PHE A 85 26.70 9.47 13.78
N ALA A 86 28.02 9.29 13.96
CA ALA A 86 28.70 9.74 15.17
C ALA A 86 28.60 11.26 15.39
N SER A 87 28.61 12.04 14.29
CA SER A 87 28.45 13.50 14.33
C SER A 87 26.99 13.94 14.17
N ALA A 88 26.22 13.28 13.30
CA ALA A 88 24.84 13.67 13.01
C ALA A 88 23.83 13.27 14.12
N GLY A 89 24.19 12.31 14.98
CA GLY A 89 23.30 11.74 15.99
C GLY A 89 22.78 10.36 15.58
N ASN A 90 22.10 9.68 16.51
CA ASN A 90 21.66 8.31 16.31
C ASN A 90 20.63 8.20 15.15
N SER A 91 20.85 7.26 14.22
CA SER A 91 19.98 7.08 13.05
C SER A 91 18.55 6.70 13.41
N ASN A 92 18.35 5.93 14.48
CA ASN A 92 17.02 5.56 14.94
C ASN A 92 16.30 6.76 15.57
N THR A 93 16.99 7.60 16.33
CA THR A 93 16.41 8.86 16.85
C THR A 93 15.96 9.78 15.71
N LEU A 94 16.79 9.94 14.67
CA LEU A 94 16.42 10.76 13.50
C LEU A 94 15.24 10.16 12.72
N PHE A 95 15.13 8.83 12.66
CA PHE A 95 13.97 8.14 12.12
C PHE A 95 12.71 8.44 12.95
N GLU A 96 12.76 8.30 14.28
CA GLU A 96 11.60 8.57 15.16
C GLU A 96 11.17 10.03 15.05
N GLU A 97 12.10 10.98 15.01
CA GLU A 97 11.76 12.39 14.78
C GLU A 97 11.07 12.62 13.44
N CYS A 98 11.52 11.96 12.36
CA CYS A 98 10.82 12.03 11.07
C CYS A 98 9.41 11.44 11.18
N PHE A 99 9.28 10.31 11.89
CA PHE A 99 8.03 9.59 12.07
C PHE A 99 7.01 10.44 12.84
N GLU A 100 7.40 11.02 13.97
CA GLU A 100 6.58 11.91 14.81
C GLU A 100 6.15 13.17 14.06
N ASN A 101 7.04 13.74 13.25
CA ASN A 101 6.76 14.92 12.43
C ASN A 101 5.98 14.60 11.14
N LYS A 102 5.49 13.36 10.96
CA LYS A 102 4.79 12.88 9.76
C LYS A 102 5.59 13.03 8.45
N GLN A 103 6.92 13.12 8.55
CA GLN A 103 7.84 13.17 7.41
C GLN A 103 8.12 11.74 6.90
N TYR A 104 7.06 11.01 6.56
CA TYR A 104 7.12 9.56 6.31
C TYR A 104 8.02 9.16 5.13
N ARG A 105 8.12 10.00 4.09
CA ARG A 105 9.04 9.76 2.96
C ARG A 105 10.50 9.84 3.39
N THR A 106 10.85 10.85 4.20
CA THR A 106 12.18 10.99 4.78
C THR A 106 12.46 9.87 5.79
N ALA A 107 11.49 9.51 6.64
CA ALA A 107 11.59 8.36 7.55
C ALA A 107 11.88 7.05 6.80
N THR A 108 11.23 6.83 5.66
CA THR A 108 11.48 5.64 4.81
C THR A 108 12.92 5.59 4.30
N CYS A 109 13.52 6.76 3.99
CA CYS A 109 14.91 6.84 3.56
C CYS A 109 15.90 6.43 4.68
N TYR A 110 15.51 6.61 5.95
CA TYR A 110 16.32 6.22 7.10
C TYR A 110 16.30 4.72 7.39
N ILE A 111 15.30 3.97 6.92
CA ILE A 111 15.15 2.54 7.24
C ILE A 111 16.41 1.74 6.87
N LEU A 112 16.97 1.97 5.66
CA LEU A 112 18.18 1.29 5.22
C LEU A 112 19.39 1.65 6.09
N VAL A 113 19.46 2.90 6.54
CA VAL A 113 20.54 3.37 7.43
C VAL A 113 20.41 2.71 8.79
N VAL A 114 19.20 2.71 9.37
CA VAL A 114 18.91 2.06 10.66
C VAL A 114 19.22 0.57 10.59
N GLU A 115 18.79 -0.12 9.54
CA GLU A 115 19.11 -1.54 9.32
C GLU A 115 20.62 -1.78 9.29
N LYS A 116 21.38 -0.91 8.62
CA LYS A 116 22.83 -1.05 8.49
C LYS A 116 23.60 -0.76 9.77
N LEU A 117 23.16 0.22 10.56
CA LEU A 117 23.88 0.70 11.74
C LEU A 117 23.42 0.03 13.04
N GLU A 118 22.11 -0.18 13.20
CA GLU A 118 21.49 -0.71 14.42
C GLU A 118 21.13 -2.20 14.26
N GLY A 119 21.03 -2.68 13.03
CA GLY A 119 20.79 -4.08 12.68
C GLY A 119 19.42 -4.35 12.06
N PRO A 120 19.27 -5.53 11.41
CA PRO A 120 18.09 -5.87 10.59
C PRO A 120 16.80 -5.92 11.39
N THR A 121 16.84 -6.36 12.65
CA THR A 121 15.64 -6.42 13.50
C THR A 121 15.02 -5.03 13.71
N ILE A 122 15.83 -4.03 13.99
CA ILE A 122 15.35 -2.65 14.26
C ILE A 122 14.85 -2.03 12.95
N GLY A 123 15.60 -2.18 11.85
CA GLY A 123 15.17 -1.72 10.53
C GLY A 123 13.82 -2.30 10.09
N GLN A 124 13.63 -3.61 10.27
CA GLN A 124 12.37 -4.29 9.95
C GLN A 124 11.20 -3.83 10.83
N GLN A 125 11.42 -3.65 12.13
CA GLN A 125 10.39 -3.14 13.05
C GLN A 125 9.96 -1.71 12.68
N SER A 126 10.92 -0.84 12.39
CA SER A 126 10.67 0.54 11.95
C SER A 126 9.91 0.56 10.61
N ALA A 127 10.28 -0.31 9.67
CA ALA A 127 9.58 -0.46 8.40
C ALA A 127 8.13 -0.97 8.56
N LEU A 128 7.89 -1.94 9.44
CA LEU A 128 6.54 -2.45 9.73
C LEU A 128 5.65 -1.38 10.37
N ARG A 129 6.17 -0.62 11.35
CA ARG A 129 5.45 0.52 11.94
C ARG A 129 5.09 1.57 10.89
N LEU A 130 6.03 1.90 10.01
CA LEU A 130 5.80 2.88 8.95
C LEU A 130 4.82 2.38 7.90
N LEU A 131 4.82 1.07 7.58
CA LEU A 131 3.85 0.46 6.68
C LEU A 131 2.43 0.60 7.22
N GLN A 132 2.21 0.32 8.51
CA GLN A 132 0.89 0.46 9.12
C GLN A 132 0.37 1.90 9.04
N VAL A 133 1.21 2.89 9.35
CA VAL A 133 0.84 4.31 9.25
C VAL A 133 0.63 4.73 7.79
N ALA A 134 1.46 4.28 6.85
CA ALA A 134 1.29 4.57 5.43
C ALA A 134 -0.06 4.04 4.89
N LEU A 135 -0.49 2.86 5.34
CA LEU A 135 -1.80 2.31 5.00
C LEU A 135 -2.97 3.06 5.65
N GLN A 136 -2.79 3.57 6.87
CA GLN A 136 -3.80 4.41 7.54
C GLN A 136 -3.97 5.76 6.82
N GLU A 137 -2.87 6.40 6.45
CA GLU A 137 -2.84 7.69 5.73
C GLU A 137 -3.07 7.54 4.21
N SER A 138 -3.41 6.33 3.73
CA SER A 138 -3.67 6.02 2.32
C SER A 138 -2.52 6.36 1.35
N MET A 139 -1.28 6.36 1.84
CA MET A 139 -0.07 6.57 1.04
C MET A 139 0.39 5.27 0.38
N TYR A 140 -0.41 4.77 -0.57
CA TYR A 140 -0.22 3.42 -1.12
C TYR A 140 1.06 3.23 -1.94
N ASP A 141 1.60 4.28 -2.55
CA ASP A 141 2.90 4.21 -3.23
C ASP A 141 4.04 3.94 -2.24
N LEU A 142 4.03 4.65 -1.10
CA LEU A 142 5.01 4.45 -0.03
C LEU A 142 4.84 3.08 0.62
N ALA A 143 3.59 2.67 0.87
CA ALA A 143 3.30 1.34 1.39
C ALA A 143 3.86 0.24 0.47
N GLY A 144 3.76 0.39 -0.86
CA GLY A 144 4.36 -0.53 -1.82
C GLY A 144 5.89 -0.57 -1.77
N GLU A 145 6.55 0.57 -1.57
CA GLU A 145 7.99 0.64 -1.33
C GLU A 145 8.40 -0.12 -0.06
N LEU A 146 7.65 0.06 1.02
CA LEU A 146 7.88 -0.61 2.30
C LEU A 146 7.62 -2.12 2.21
N VAL A 147 6.56 -2.55 1.52
CA VAL A 147 6.30 -3.98 1.26
C VAL A 147 7.47 -4.60 0.51
N ARG A 148 7.93 -3.98 -0.59
CA ARG A 148 9.08 -4.47 -1.36
C ARG A 148 10.35 -4.56 -0.51
N PHE A 149 10.60 -3.56 0.33
CA PHE A 149 11.71 -3.59 1.28
C PHE A 149 11.60 -4.78 2.24
N LEU A 150 10.48 -4.92 2.96
CA LEU A 150 10.27 -5.98 3.95
C LEU A 150 10.36 -7.39 3.35
N LEU A 151 9.76 -7.60 2.17
CA LEU A 151 9.80 -8.89 1.48
C LEU A 151 11.21 -9.24 0.97
N ARG A 152 12.02 -8.23 0.64
CA ARG A 152 13.43 -8.39 0.26
C ARG A 152 14.30 -8.67 1.48
N SER A 153 14.19 -7.86 2.54
CA SER A 153 14.97 -8.02 3.77
C SER A 153 14.75 -9.38 4.43
N GLY A 154 13.53 -9.93 4.35
CA GLY A 154 13.25 -11.30 4.83
C GLY A 154 13.99 -12.40 4.07
N ARG A 155 14.20 -12.23 2.75
CA ARG A 155 14.93 -13.19 1.90
C ARG A 155 16.44 -13.09 2.09
N GLU A 156 16.98 -11.87 2.06
CA GLU A 156 18.42 -11.62 2.19
C GLU A 156 18.94 -12.04 3.57
N TYR A 157 18.19 -11.78 4.64
CA TYR A 157 18.53 -12.25 5.99
C TYR A 157 18.57 -13.78 6.06
N SER A 158 17.63 -14.47 5.42
CA SER A 158 17.60 -15.94 5.41
C SER A 158 18.79 -16.53 4.65
N GLN A 159 19.18 -15.92 3.52
CA GLN A 159 20.31 -16.37 2.70
C GLN A 159 21.67 -16.12 3.36
N ALA A 160 21.89 -14.94 3.94
CA ALA A 160 23.15 -14.60 4.60
C ALA A 160 23.47 -15.54 5.77
N VAL A 161 22.44 -16.00 6.50
CA VAL A 161 22.63 -16.96 7.60
C VAL A 161 22.86 -18.39 7.07
N GLU A 162 22.22 -18.80 5.98
CA GLU A 162 22.52 -20.11 5.35
C GLU A 162 23.96 -20.19 4.83
N GLU A 163 24.51 -19.08 4.33
CA GLU A 163 25.92 -19.01 3.90
C GLU A 163 26.87 -19.07 5.10
N ASP A 164 26.54 -18.39 6.21
CA ASP A 164 27.35 -18.40 7.43
C ASP A 164 27.25 -19.74 8.20
N GLU A 165 26.10 -20.42 8.16
CA GLU A 165 25.94 -21.80 8.69
C GLU A 165 26.73 -22.82 7.85
N ARG A 166 26.71 -22.72 6.52
CA ARG A 166 27.55 -23.56 5.64
C ARG A 166 29.05 -23.27 5.81
N ALA A 167 29.42 -22.02 6.09
CA ALA A 167 30.81 -21.65 6.37
C ALA A 167 31.27 -22.06 7.79
N SER A 168 30.35 -22.10 8.76
CA SER A 168 30.63 -22.41 10.17
C SER A 168 30.56 -23.90 10.54
N GLU A 169 30.09 -24.78 9.64
CA GLU A 169 30.18 -26.24 9.80
C GLU A 169 31.61 -26.76 10.01
N SER A 170 32.65 -25.98 9.66
CA SER A 170 34.04 -26.35 9.93
C SER A 170 34.63 -25.81 11.25
N LEU A 171 34.01 -24.84 11.95
CA LEU A 171 34.74 -24.09 13.00
C LEU A 171 33.98 -23.70 14.28
N LEU A 172 32.64 -23.79 14.39
CA LEU A 172 31.93 -23.20 15.55
C LEU A 172 31.08 -24.18 16.36
N LYS A 173 31.68 -25.26 16.86
CA LYS A 173 31.09 -26.09 17.93
C LYS A 173 31.27 -25.53 19.37
N SER A 174 31.85 -24.34 19.58
CA SER A 174 32.21 -23.91 20.95
C SER A 174 31.81 -22.50 21.41
N PHE A 175 30.99 -21.72 20.71
CA PHE A 175 30.80 -20.30 21.11
C PHE A 175 29.36 -19.79 21.33
N PHE A 176 28.31 -20.54 21.05
CA PHE A 176 26.94 -20.05 21.31
C PHE A 176 26.30 -20.73 22.52
N THR A 177 26.61 -20.20 23.71
CA THR A 177 25.88 -20.45 24.96
C THR A 177 25.56 -19.12 25.64
N PHE A 178 24.70 -18.30 25.03
CA PHE A 178 23.95 -17.29 25.78
C PHE A 178 22.62 -16.98 25.08
N GLY A 179 21.54 -17.01 25.84
CA GLY A 179 20.18 -17.20 25.36
C GLY A 179 19.55 -15.99 24.66
N PHE A 180 18.93 -16.27 23.51
CA PHE A 180 17.68 -15.68 23.05
C PHE A 180 16.97 -16.72 22.18
N THR A 181 15.64 -16.74 22.18
CA THR A 181 14.81 -17.82 21.62
C THR A 181 15.17 -18.14 20.16
N SER A 182 15.66 -19.37 20.00
CA SER A 182 16.06 -20.02 18.75
C SER A 182 14.85 -20.28 17.84
N THR A 183 14.45 -19.27 17.07
CA THR A 183 13.65 -19.48 15.86
C THR A 183 14.58 -19.42 14.66
N ALA A 184 14.56 -20.48 13.84
CA ALA A 184 15.42 -20.60 12.67
C ALA A 184 15.25 -19.37 11.74
N PRO A 185 16.31 -18.91 11.08
CA PRO A 185 16.31 -17.70 10.24
C PRO A 185 15.28 -17.75 9.10
N LYS A 186 15.12 -18.92 8.47
CA LYS A 186 14.06 -19.18 7.47
C LYS A 186 12.66 -18.99 8.05
N ALA A 187 12.43 -19.46 9.27
CA ALA A 187 11.17 -19.25 9.97
C ALA A 187 10.91 -17.75 10.25
N ARG A 188 11.95 -16.92 10.46
CA ARG A 188 11.78 -15.46 10.61
C ARG A 188 11.40 -14.76 9.31
N GLY A 189 12.02 -15.14 8.19
CA GLY A 189 11.64 -14.62 6.87
C GLY A 189 10.18 -14.96 6.52
N ASP A 190 9.78 -16.21 6.80
CA ASP A 190 8.40 -16.68 6.61
C ASP A 190 7.42 -15.95 7.55
N VAL A 191 7.81 -15.69 8.80
CA VAL A 191 7.03 -14.89 9.75
C VAL A 191 6.87 -13.44 9.28
N LEU A 192 7.91 -12.82 8.72
CA LEU A 192 7.81 -11.46 8.20
C LEU A 192 6.87 -11.40 6.99
N HIS A 193 7.00 -12.35 6.06
CA HIS A 193 6.13 -12.43 4.89
C HIS A 193 4.66 -12.63 5.29
N THR A 194 4.39 -13.55 6.24
CA THR A 194 3.05 -13.78 6.77
C THR A 194 2.50 -12.56 7.50
N THR A 195 3.33 -11.85 8.27
CA THR A 195 2.97 -10.59 8.94
C THR A 195 2.58 -9.51 7.92
N VAL A 196 3.37 -9.30 6.87
CA VAL A 196 3.06 -8.33 5.81
C VAL A 196 1.75 -8.72 5.10
N LYS A 197 1.59 -10.00 4.74
CA LYS A 197 0.36 -10.51 4.11
C LYS A 197 -0.86 -10.29 5.01
N HIS A 198 -0.72 -10.48 6.32
CA HIS A 198 -1.78 -10.23 7.29
C HIS A 198 -2.16 -8.75 7.35
N ILE A 199 -1.20 -7.83 7.51
CA ILE A 199 -1.43 -6.37 7.55
C ILE A 199 -2.15 -5.89 6.28
N LEU A 200 -1.70 -6.34 5.10
CA LEU A 200 -2.32 -5.99 3.83
C LEU A 200 -3.73 -6.58 3.71
N GLY A 201 -3.92 -7.83 4.15
CA GLY A 201 -5.22 -8.48 4.20
C GLY A 201 -6.23 -7.76 5.10
N GLU A 202 -5.82 -7.32 6.29
CA GLU A 202 -6.67 -6.53 7.19
C GLU A 202 -7.09 -5.20 6.55
N LYS A 203 -6.17 -4.49 5.89
CA LYS A 203 -6.50 -3.26 5.17
C LYS A 203 -7.46 -3.53 4.00
N ALA A 204 -7.24 -4.59 3.23
CA ALA A 204 -8.13 -4.99 2.13
C ALA A 204 -9.55 -5.29 2.64
N THR A 205 -9.66 -6.05 3.73
CA THR A 205 -10.93 -6.33 4.41
C THR A 205 -11.61 -5.03 4.85
N ALA A 206 -10.90 -4.15 5.55
CA ALA A 206 -11.44 -2.89 6.02
C ALA A 206 -11.99 -2.03 4.87
N LEU A 207 -11.27 -1.94 3.74
CA LEU A 207 -11.71 -1.20 2.55
C LEU A 207 -12.92 -1.84 1.85
N MET A 208 -12.98 -3.18 1.80
CA MET A 208 -14.14 -3.89 1.24
C MET A 208 -15.38 -3.73 2.13
N SER A 209 -15.25 -3.92 3.44
CA SER A 209 -16.36 -3.76 4.39
C SER A 209 -16.86 -2.31 4.46
N SER A 210 -15.94 -1.34 4.36
CA SER A 210 -16.32 0.07 4.27
C SER A 210 -16.86 0.47 2.88
N LYS A 211 -16.79 -0.41 1.86
CA LYS A 211 -17.19 -0.13 0.48
C LYS A 211 -16.40 1.03 -0.15
N GLU A 212 -15.16 1.26 0.26
CA GLU A 212 -14.25 2.30 -0.27
C GLU A 212 -13.47 1.81 -1.49
N LEU A 213 -14.20 1.51 -2.57
CA LEU A 213 -13.66 0.82 -3.75
C LEU A 213 -12.53 1.57 -4.46
N ARG A 214 -12.58 2.91 -4.50
CA ARG A 214 -11.50 3.72 -5.11
C ARG A 214 -10.18 3.57 -4.35
N GLN A 215 -10.26 3.64 -3.03
CA GLN A 215 -9.09 3.43 -2.18
C GLN A 215 -8.59 1.99 -2.27
N LEU A 216 -9.49 1.00 -2.36
CA LEU A 216 -9.12 -0.39 -2.58
C LEU A 216 -8.32 -0.59 -3.87
N VAL A 217 -8.77 -0.02 -4.99
CA VAL A 217 -8.03 -0.13 -6.25
C VAL A 217 -6.68 0.58 -6.18
N ALA A 218 -6.62 1.76 -5.57
CA ALA A 218 -5.36 2.46 -5.34
C ALA A 218 -4.41 1.66 -4.44
N PHE A 219 -4.93 1.03 -3.38
CA PHE A 219 -4.20 0.14 -2.49
C PHE A 219 -3.65 -1.08 -3.23
N VAL A 220 -4.49 -1.80 -3.97
CA VAL A 220 -4.09 -2.99 -4.74
C VAL A 220 -3.00 -2.64 -5.74
N LYS A 221 -3.17 -1.55 -6.49
CA LYS A 221 -2.18 -1.08 -7.48
C LYS A 221 -0.87 -0.60 -6.84
N GLY A 222 -0.95 0.22 -5.79
CA GLY A 222 0.21 0.80 -5.14
C GLY A 222 1.07 -0.22 -4.39
N THR A 223 0.42 -1.20 -3.75
CA THR A 223 1.11 -2.24 -2.96
C THR A 223 1.42 -3.52 -3.74
N GLN A 224 0.86 -3.69 -4.94
CA GLN A 224 0.89 -4.93 -5.72
C GLN A 224 0.30 -6.13 -4.95
N PHE A 225 -0.70 -5.86 -4.11
CA PHE A 225 -1.38 -6.90 -3.34
C PHE A 225 -2.14 -7.86 -4.25
N ASP A 226 -1.97 -9.17 -4.05
CA ASP A 226 -2.71 -10.18 -4.81
C ASP A 226 -4.16 -10.26 -4.30
N PHE A 227 -4.99 -9.37 -4.88
CA PHE A 227 -6.39 -9.27 -4.52
C PHE A 227 -7.18 -10.53 -4.88
N THR A 228 -6.81 -11.23 -5.95
CA THR A 228 -7.48 -12.46 -6.38
C THR A 228 -7.23 -13.60 -5.39
N GLU A 229 -5.97 -13.80 -4.95
CA GLU A 229 -5.64 -14.78 -3.92
C GLU A 229 -6.35 -14.47 -2.59
N PHE A 230 -6.40 -13.19 -2.21
CA PHE A 230 -7.12 -12.74 -1.02
C PHE A 230 -8.62 -13.09 -1.08
N LEU A 231 -9.30 -12.76 -2.18
CA LEU A 231 -10.73 -13.07 -2.35
C LEU A 231 -11.01 -14.57 -2.30
N ARG A 232 -10.14 -15.41 -2.89
CA ARG A 232 -10.26 -16.88 -2.79
C ARG A 232 -10.13 -17.39 -1.35
N SER A 233 -9.25 -16.75 -0.58
CA SER A 233 -8.96 -17.14 0.80
C SER A 233 -10.09 -16.74 1.76
N ASP A 234 -10.72 -15.57 1.57
CA ASP A 234 -11.75 -15.04 2.48
C ASP A 234 -13.12 -15.74 2.37
N ARG A 235 -13.38 -16.54 1.31
CA ARG A 235 -14.62 -17.32 1.08
C ARG A 235 -15.92 -16.59 1.45
N GLY A 236 -15.98 -15.26 1.29
CA GLY A 236 -17.17 -14.45 1.54
C GLY A 236 -17.57 -14.35 3.02
N ARG A 237 -16.64 -14.39 3.99
CA ARG A 237 -16.97 -14.14 5.40
C ARG A 237 -16.89 -12.67 5.78
N ALA A 238 -15.82 -11.97 5.43
CA ALA A 238 -15.64 -10.57 5.82
C ALA A 238 -16.18 -9.58 4.77
N ILE A 239 -16.43 -10.06 3.56
CA ILE A 239 -16.71 -9.25 2.37
C ILE A 239 -18.17 -9.40 1.88
N ARG A 240 -19.11 -9.82 2.75
CA ARG A 240 -20.51 -9.96 2.33
C ARG A 240 -21.14 -8.60 2.05
N LEU A 241 -21.98 -8.57 1.02
CA LEU A 241 -22.87 -7.45 0.82
C LEU A 241 -24.11 -7.62 1.71
N GLU A 242 -24.71 -6.49 2.06
CA GLU A 242 -26.06 -6.45 2.63
C GLU A 242 -27.08 -6.84 1.54
N ASP A 243 -28.35 -6.47 1.71
CA ASP A 243 -29.31 -6.62 0.63
C ASP A 243 -28.88 -5.85 -0.64
N PHE A 244 -29.21 -6.42 -1.80
CA PHE A 244 -28.82 -5.89 -3.10
C PHE A 244 -29.16 -4.40 -3.31
N PRO A 245 -30.40 -3.93 -3.01
CA PRO A 245 -30.76 -2.51 -3.05
C PRO A 245 -29.82 -1.59 -2.26
N THR A 246 -29.56 -1.93 -1.00
CA THR A 246 -28.71 -1.12 -0.12
C THR A 246 -27.28 -1.11 -0.63
N ALA A 247 -26.73 -2.28 -0.99
CA ALA A 247 -25.39 -2.40 -1.56
C ALA A 247 -25.22 -1.55 -2.83
N LEU A 248 -26.18 -1.64 -3.76
CA LEU A 248 -26.17 -0.90 -5.02
C LEU A 248 -26.14 0.61 -4.79
N ARG A 249 -26.98 1.12 -3.88
CA ARG A 249 -27.02 2.54 -3.52
C ARG A 249 -25.73 3.01 -2.85
N THR A 250 -25.22 2.27 -1.85
CA THR A 250 -24.01 2.67 -1.13
C THR A 250 -22.80 2.71 -2.05
N ILE A 251 -22.63 1.67 -2.88
CA ILE A 251 -21.48 1.57 -3.78
C ILE A 251 -21.57 2.63 -4.87
N ARG A 252 -22.76 2.85 -5.45
CA ARG A 252 -22.97 3.94 -6.42
C ARG A 252 -22.55 5.30 -5.85
N PHE A 253 -23.03 5.62 -4.65
CA PHE A 253 -22.76 6.90 -4.01
C PHE A 253 -21.26 7.08 -3.73
N LYS A 254 -20.60 6.07 -3.14
CA LYS A 254 -19.17 6.14 -2.80
C LYS A 254 -18.26 6.18 -4.02
N LEU A 255 -18.61 5.44 -5.06
CA LEU A 255 -17.80 5.35 -6.26
C LEU A 255 -18.00 6.56 -7.19
N ALA A 256 -19.19 7.17 -7.19
CA ALA A 256 -19.53 8.35 -8.00
C ALA A 256 -19.21 8.15 -9.50
N ILE A 257 -19.68 7.03 -10.08
CA ILE A 257 -19.40 6.63 -11.48
C ILE A 257 -19.88 7.68 -12.50
N GLU A 258 -20.98 8.36 -12.22
CA GLU A 258 -21.70 9.22 -13.17
C GLU A 258 -20.92 10.51 -13.57
N GLY A 259 -19.78 10.79 -12.93
CA GLY A 259 -18.96 11.99 -13.23
C GLY A 259 -17.46 11.75 -13.31
N ASN A 260 -16.98 10.50 -13.23
CA ASN A 260 -15.54 10.23 -13.17
C ASN A 260 -15.17 8.95 -13.92
N LEU A 261 -14.42 9.11 -15.03
CA LEU A 261 -13.90 7.99 -15.82
C LEU A 261 -13.05 7.03 -14.97
N GLN A 262 -12.23 7.56 -14.04
CA GLN A 262 -11.40 6.74 -13.17
C GLN A 262 -12.25 5.83 -12.27
N SER A 263 -13.34 6.34 -11.72
CA SER A 263 -14.27 5.55 -10.91
C SER A 263 -14.89 4.39 -11.70
N ARG A 264 -15.18 4.61 -12.99
CA ARG A 264 -15.66 3.55 -13.88
C ARG A 264 -14.57 2.50 -14.14
N LEU A 265 -13.33 2.92 -14.42
CA LEU A 265 -12.19 2.02 -14.60
C LEU A 265 -11.87 1.22 -13.32
N ASP A 266 -11.99 1.84 -12.16
CA ASP A 266 -11.80 1.17 -10.87
C ASP A 266 -12.86 0.09 -10.64
N ALA A 267 -14.14 0.36 -10.98
CA ALA A 267 -15.18 -0.66 -10.93
C ALA A 267 -14.96 -1.80 -11.93
N GLU A 268 -14.51 -1.50 -13.15
CA GLU A 268 -14.17 -2.53 -14.15
C GLU A 268 -13.04 -3.43 -13.66
N PHE A 269 -11.99 -2.81 -13.08
CA PHE A 269 -10.89 -3.53 -12.47
C PHE A 269 -11.40 -4.50 -11.39
N LEU A 270 -12.25 -4.02 -10.48
CA LEU A 270 -12.82 -4.87 -9.42
C LEU A 270 -13.74 -5.96 -9.98
N LEU A 271 -14.57 -5.64 -10.96
CA LEU A 271 -15.48 -6.59 -11.62
C LEU A 271 -14.70 -7.77 -12.20
N ALA A 272 -13.59 -7.51 -12.89
CA ALA A 272 -12.73 -8.56 -13.42
C ALA A 272 -12.24 -9.51 -12.32
N HIS A 273 -11.76 -8.98 -11.18
CA HIS A 273 -11.25 -9.79 -10.09
C HIS A 273 -12.36 -10.61 -9.40
N VAL A 274 -13.50 -10.00 -9.06
CA VAL A 274 -14.59 -10.73 -8.39
C VAL A 274 -15.21 -11.81 -9.29
N ARG A 275 -15.25 -11.58 -10.61
CA ARG A 275 -15.68 -12.61 -11.58
C ARG A 275 -14.73 -13.79 -11.61
N THR A 276 -13.41 -13.56 -11.60
CA THR A 276 -12.42 -14.66 -11.61
C THR A 276 -12.53 -15.57 -10.38
N VAL A 277 -13.07 -15.07 -9.27
CA VAL A 277 -13.27 -15.84 -8.04
C VAL A 277 -14.69 -16.40 -7.94
N GLY A 278 -15.63 -15.95 -8.77
CA GLY A 278 -17.04 -16.38 -8.73
C GLY A 278 -17.83 -15.73 -7.58
N PHE A 279 -17.51 -14.48 -7.22
CA PHE A 279 -18.26 -13.74 -6.19
C PHE A 279 -19.50 -13.10 -6.81
N HIS A 280 -20.59 -13.87 -6.86
CA HIS A 280 -21.82 -13.51 -7.56
C HIS A 280 -22.46 -12.21 -7.02
N GLU A 281 -22.56 -12.02 -5.71
CA GLU A 281 -23.18 -10.82 -5.11
C GLU A 281 -22.51 -9.51 -5.59
N TRP A 282 -21.18 -9.45 -5.50
CA TRP A 282 -20.39 -8.31 -5.98
C TRP A 282 -20.45 -8.16 -7.50
N THR A 283 -20.44 -9.29 -8.22
CA THR A 283 -20.56 -9.30 -9.68
C THR A 283 -21.86 -8.65 -10.12
N VAL A 284 -23.00 -9.03 -9.52
CA VAL A 284 -24.31 -8.45 -9.84
C VAL A 284 -24.32 -6.95 -9.57
N VAL A 285 -23.81 -6.50 -8.42
CA VAL A 285 -23.81 -5.06 -8.09
C VAL A 285 -22.91 -4.26 -9.05
N LEU A 286 -21.67 -4.68 -9.26
CA LEU A 286 -20.73 -3.96 -10.13
C LEU A 286 -21.17 -4.00 -11.60
N ALA A 287 -21.66 -5.15 -12.10
CA ALA A 287 -22.17 -5.25 -13.47
C ALA A 287 -23.43 -4.40 -13.68
N THR A 288 -24.30 -4.28 -12.67
CA THR A 288 -25.47 -3.37 -12.73
C THR A 288 -25.02 -1.91 -12.81
N LEU A 289 -24.05 -1.50 -12.01
CA LEU A 289 -23.54 -0.13 -12.00
C LEU A 289 -22.79 0.25 -13.29
N LEU A 290 -22.07 -0.71 -13.88
CA LEU A 290 -21.35 -0.54 -15.14
C LEU A 290 -22.23 -0.73 -16.38
N GLN A 291 -23.48 -1.17 -16.19
CA GLN A 291 -24.42 -1.55 -17.25
C GLN A 291 -23.86 -2.63 -18.19
N ARG A 292 -23.34 -3.72 -17.63
CA ARG A 292 -22.77 -4.85 -18.38
C ARG A 292 -23.82 -5.96 -18.56
N SER A 293 -24.59 -5.91 -19.65
CA SER A 293 -25.66 -6.89 -19.90
C SER A 293 -25.14 -8.31 -20.06
N GLU A 294 -24.06 -8.49 -20.84
CA GLU A 294 -23.43 -9.79 -21.11
C GLU A 294 -23.07 -10.54 -19.82
N VAL A 295 -22.49 -9.82 -18.84
CA VAL A 295 -22.07 -10.38 -17.55
C VAL A 295 -23.28 -10.79 -16.70
N LEU A 296 -24.34 -9.97 -16.72
CA LEU A 296 -25.57 -10.28 -15.99
C LEU A 296 -26.32 -11.46 -16.64
N ALA A 297 -26.36 -11.52 -17.97
CA ALA A 297 -26.97 -12.63 -18.71
C ALA A 297 -26.26 -13.96 -18.40
N GLU A 298 -24.93 -13.99 -18.45
CA GLU A 298 -24.14 -15.17 -18.06
C GLU A 298 -24.43 -15.62 -16.62
N LEU A 299 -24.62 -14.67 -15.70
CA LEU A 299 -24.89 -14.95 -14.29
C LEU A 299 -26.30 -15.52 -14.06
N PHE A 300 -27.31 -15.02 -14.78
CA PHE A 300 -28.70 -15.41 -14.61
C PHE A 300 -29.17 -16.55 -15.54
N GLN A 301 -28.39 -16.94 -16.54
CA GLN A 301 -28.77 -17.93 -17.57
C GLN A 301 -29.34 -19.23 -16.99
N ASN A 302 -28.82 -19.67 -15.84
CA ASN A 302 -29.19 -20.93 -15.19
C ASN A 302 -30.25 -20.76 -14.08
N ASP A 303 -30.61 -19.53 -13.70
CA ASP A 303 -31.55 -19.26 -12.62
C ASP A 303 -32.50 -18.09 -12.95
N MET A 304 -33.56 -18.41 -13.69
CA MET A 304 -34.60 -17.46 -14.04
C MET A 304 -35.38 -16.94 -12.82
N LYS A 305 -35.40 -17.67 -11.69
CA LYS A 305 -36.03 -17.16 -10.47
C LYS A 305 -35.20 -16.02 -9.91
N LEU A 306 -33.88 -16.17 -9.86
CA LEU A 306 -32.97 -15.12 -9.45
C LEU A 306 -33.07 -13.89 -10.37
N TRP A 307 -33.19 -14.08 -11.68
CA TRP A 307 -33.49 -13.00 -12.63
C TRP A 307 -34.76 -12.22 -12.25
N THR A 308 -35.89 -12.91 -12.04
CA THR A 308 -37.15 -12.23 -11.69
C THR A 308 -37.06 -11.46 -10.36
N ALA A 309 -36.32 -12.00 -9.37
CA ALA A 309 -36.07 -11.33 -8.10
C ALA A 309 -35.20 -10.08 -8.29
N TYR A 310 -34.15 -10.17 -9.10
CA TYR A 310 -33.28 -9.05 -9.47
C TYR A 310 -34.06 -7.93 -10.15
N VAL A 311 -34.87 -8.24 -11.18
CA VAL A 311 -35.72 -7.27 -11.88
C VAL A 311 -36.66 -6.56 -10.91
N ARG A 312 -37.31 -7.31 -10.02
CA ARG A 312 -38.21 -6.74 -9.00
C ARG A 312 -37.47 -5.80 -8.06
N ALA A 313 -36.30 -6.20 -7.57
CA ALA A 313 -35.48 -5.39 -6.66
C ALA A 313 -34.97 -4.10 -7.32
N LEU A 314 -34.61 -4.16 -8.60
CA LEU A 314 -34.13 -3.02 -9.37
C LEU A 314 -35.27 -2.03 -9.70
N LYS A 315 -36.45 -2.54 -10.08
CA LYS A 315 -37.65 -1.72 -10.34
C LYS A 315 -38.22 -1.06 -9.08
N ALA A 316 -37.96 -1.64 -7.90
CA ALA A 316 -38.33 -1.03 -6.63
C ALA A 316 -37.44 0.17 -6.24
N GLN A 317 -36.34 0.44 -6.96
CA GLN A 317 -35.47 1.57 -6.67
C GLN A 317 -36.09 2.90 -7.14
N PRO A 318 -35.83 4.03 -6.44
CA PRO A 318 -36.37 5.33 -6.82
C PRO A 318 -35.97 5.80 -8.22
N ASN A 319 -34.82 5.32 -8.73
CA ASN A 319 -34.31 5.65 -10.06
C ASN A 319 -34.38 4.42 -10.99
N ALA A 320 -35.49 3.67 -10.97
CA ALA A 320 -35.64 2.44 -11.74
C ALA A 320 -35.48 2.64 -13.27
N SER A 321 -35.99 3.76 -13.80
CA SER A 321 -36.05 4.04 -15.24
C SER A 321 -34.67 4.05 -15.92
N GLN A 322 -33.61 4.41 -15.21
CA GLN A 322 -32.24 4.42 -15.75
C GLN A 322 -31.72 3.02 -16.12
N TYR A 323 -32.38 1.96 -15.64
CA TYR A 323 -31.98 0.59 -15.87
C TYR A 323 -32.87 -0.13 -16.89
N ASP A 324 -33.90 0.53 -17.45
CA ASP A 324 -34.84 -0.12 -18.37
C ASP A 324 -34.12 -0.65 -19.63
N GLU A 325 -33.19 0.14 -20.19
CA GLU A 325 -32.35 -0.29 -21.32
C GLU A 325 -31.45 -1.48 -20.97
N LEU A 326 -30.87 -1.47 -19.77
CA LEU A 326 -30.04 -2.58 -19.27
C LEU A 326 -30.88 -3.86 -19.14
N LEU A 327 -32.06 -3.77 -18.54
CA LEU A 327 -32.96 -4.90 -18.35
C LEU A 327 -33.40 -5.49 -19.70
N ALA A 328 -33.77 -4.64 -20.65
CA ALA A 328 -34.12 -5.06 -22.01
C ALA A 328 -32.93 -5.68 -22.76
N ALA A 329 -31.70 -5.22 -22.53
CA ALA A 329 -30.51 -5.84 -23.09
C ALA A 329 -30.26 -7.24 -22.51
N VAL A 330 -30.30 -7.39 -21.18
CA VAL A 330 -30.10 -8.69 -20.53
C VAL A 330 -31.18 -9.70 -20.95
N GLU A 331 -32.45 -9.28 -21.05
CA GLU A 331 -33.53 -10.15 -21.50
C GLU A 331 -33.34 -10.64 -22.94
N ARG A 332 -32.85 -9.77 -23.84
CA ARG A 332 -32.46 -10.17 -25.20
C ARG A 332 -31.32 -11.19 -25.19
N ASP A 333 -30.30 -10.98 -24.36
CA ASP A 333 -29.14 -11.87 -24.28
C ASP A 333 -29.53 -13.25 -23.72
N LEU A 334 -30.40 -13.29 -22.70
CA LEU A 334 -30.94 -14.51 -22.10
C LEU A 334 -31.80 -15.31 -23.09
N THR A 335 -32.66 -14.63 -23.85
CA THR A 335 -33.54 -15.29 -24.85
C THR A 335 -32.76 -15.80 -26.06
N ALA A 336 -31.69 -15.12 -26.47
CA ALA A 336 -30.81 -15.58 -27.54
C ALA A 336 -30.08 -16.89 -27.19
N HIS A 337 -29.78 -17.13 -25.91
CA HIS A 337 -29.11 -18.35 -25.45
C HIS A 337 -30.05 -19.56 -25.33
N LEU A 338 -31.37 -19.35 -25.25
CA LEU A 338 -32.35 -20.42 -25.10
C LEU A 338 -32.69 -21.16 -26.40
N GLY A 339 -32.25 -20.66 -27.56
CA GLY A 339 -32.58 -21.24 -28.87
C GLY A 339 -34.09 -21.27 -29.17
N PRO A 340 -34.49 -21.58 -30.42
CA PRO A 340 -35.90 -21.53 -30.83
C PRO A 340 -36.81 -22.63 -30.24
N ASP A 341 -36.29 -23.59 -29.46
CA ASP A 341 -37.06 -24.76 -29.02
C ASP A 341 -37.94 -24.56 -27.77
N HIS A 342 -37.96 -23.35 -27.20
CA HIS A 342 -38.85 -23.03 -26.06
C HIS A 342 -39.80 -21.85 -26.29
N SER A 343 -40.07 -21.49 -27.55
CA SER A 343 -41.08 -20.49 -27.92
C SER A 343 -42.53 -20.96 -27.75
N THR A 344 -42.88 -21.56 -26.61
CA THR A 344 -44.27 -21.87 -26.23
C THR A 344 -44.56 -21.56 -24.76
N LEU A 345 -44.09 -20.43 -24.23
CA LEU A 345 -44.63 -19.85 -22.99
C LEU A 345 -44.66 -18.31 -23.09
N SER A 346 -45.21 -17.78 -24.18
CA SER A 346 -45.69 -16.39 -24.23
C SER A 346 -47.17 -16.41 -24.56
N SER A 347 -47.99 -16.68 -23.54
CA SER A 347 -49.40 -16.30 -23.50
C SER A 347 -49.93 -16.47 -22.07
N THR A 348 -49.61 -15.50 -21.22
CA THR A 348 -50.51 -15.12 -20.13
C THR A 348 -50.41 -13.61 -19.99
N GLY A 349 -51.40 -12.94 -20.59
CA GLY A 349 -51.51 -11.49 -20.63
C GLY A 349 -51.63 -10.89 -19.25
N LEU A 350 -50.79 -9.89 -18.97
CA LEU A 350 -51.07 -8.85 -18.00
C LEU A 350 -51.71 -7.68 -18.75
N ALA A 351 -53.03 -7.76 -18.94
CA ALA A 351 -53.83 -6.61 -19.30
C ALA A 351 -53.92 -5.68 -18.08
N PHE A 352 -53.35 -4.48 -18.22
CA PHE A 352 -53.60 -3.36 -17.32
C PHE A 352 -55.07 -2.93 -17.42
N PRO A 353 -55.80 -2.71 -16.31
CA PRO A 353 -57.07 -2.03 -16.39
C PRO A 353 -56.82 -0.52 -16.54
N ALA A 354 -57.34 0.03 -17.63
CA ALA A 354 -57.39 1.45 -17.89
C ALA A 354 -58.32 2.16 -16.89
N THR A 355 -57.86 3.30 -16.42
CA THR A 355 -58.55 4.32 -15.65
C THR A 355 -59.88 4.72 -16.29
N ALA A 356 -60.97 4.66 -15.52
CA ALA A 356 -62.26 5.21 -15.91
C ALA A 356 -62.71 6.28 -14.89
N ALA A 357 -62.88 7.50 -15.40
CA ALA A 357 -63.68 8.59 -14.84
C ALA A 357 -64.13 9.47 -16.02
N PRO A 358 -65.19 10.30 -15.94
CA PRO A 358 -66.31 10.36 -15.00
C PRO A 358 -67.70 10.56 -15.69
N ALA A 359 -68.72 10.91 -14.89
CA ALA A 359 -70.08 11.42 -15.20
C ALA A 359 -71.16 10.31 -15.39
N ARG A 360 -72.28 10.31 -14.66
CA ARG A 360 -73.17 11.40 -14.24
C ARG A 360 -73.76 11.22 -12.85
#